data_AF-D8DW92-F1
#
_entry.id   AF-D8DW92-F1
#
_cell.length_a   1.000
_cell.length_b   1.000
_cell.length_c   1.000
_cell.angle_alpha   90.00
_cell.angle_beta   90.00
_cell.angle_gamma   90.00
#
_symmetry.space_group_name_H-M   'P 1'
#
loop_
_entity.id
_entity.type
_entity.pdbx_description
1 polymer ?
#
loop_
_entity_poly.entity_id
_entity_poly.type
_entity_poly.pdbx_seq_one_letter_code
_entity_poly.pdbx_strand_id
1 'polypeptide(L)'
;QFIETGGFFSSRQRYYLKKDIDEECKIKSLLVKLFPKQDERSGYHVETYKHIFDAQSFDNYFVNQIYGTMRISEMESIFHCTTTEAYRKIDEWAKNENQLNDIIAYLLYLFNKDLFSSGEAYLTFADVIAYLAVKRPKSKAYWLFMRLISLSYLEGYDRKYNLDMETYKQRLLEIILDVEKDSNLQLARLIHSAFQTHKIKEDEQLIKDADVWPSIKNRFLKICPEFDDLQVMKGWLYDCIDHMEQSSRRIILDRDCLNACKQRIIAHPDIYFNGFVFLGGVSPNPEFNTIACEPFWGQIFGNATEFEKFISDCETKGVENMNLVRNFWELYKHNKYNPIEFDNQGNVQEKIDCGLNKEANLLKQGQNIWYAINSLTCITDESSQEEIKERIGVVHEAITKLDEINLNIAWLFDIRKELGSILSSLNSRLK
;
A
#
# COMPACT_ATOMS: atom_id res chain seq x y z
N GLN A 1 49.46 10.11 -3.73
CA GLN A 1 50.30 10.45 -4.90
C GLN A 1 49.76 9.83 -6.20
N PHE A 2 49.36 8.55 -6.18
CA PHE A 2 48.97 7.76 -7.36
C PHE A 2 47.46 7.73 -7.69
N ILE A 3 46.62 8.29 -6.82
CA ILE A 3 45.16 8.18 -6.88
C ILE A 3 44.55 9.58 -7.04
N GLU A 4 43.44 9.68 -7.77
CA GLU A 4 42.62 10.88 -7.95
C GLU A 4 41.14 10.62 -7.66
N THR A 5 40.40 11.64 -7.24
CA THR A 5 38.96 11.53 -6.98
C THR A 5 38.16 11.79 -8.24
N GLY A 6 37.20 10.91 -8.57
CA GLY A 6 36.28 11.15 -9.68
C GLY A 6 35.28 12.26 -9.36
N GLY A 7 34.82 12.94 -10.40
CA GLY A 7 34.09 14.21 -10.34
C GLY A 7 33.03 14.36 -9.24
N PHE A 8 32.90 15.62 -8.79
CA PHE A 8 32.14 16.16 -7.66
C PHE A 8 30.67 15.70 -7.45
N PHE A 9 30.07 14.96 -8.38
CA PHE A 9 28.64 14.58 -8.36
C PHE A 9 28.37 13.10 -8.02
N SER A 10 29.39 12.35 -7.60
CA SER A 10 29.22 10.95 -7.14
C SER A 10 29.08 10.90 -5.61
N SER A 11 27.91 10.48 -5.11
CA SER A 11 27.63 10.29 -3.67
C SER A 11 28.54 9.29 -2.94
N ARG A 12 29.38 8.53 -3.66
CA ARG A 12 30.25 7.47 -3.10
C ARG A 12 31.75 7.81 -3.03
N GLN A 13 32.18 9.08 -3.22
CA GLN A 13 33.61 9.50 -3.18
C GLN A 13 34.59 8.44 -3.72
N ARG A 14 34.61 8.28 -5.05
CA ARG A 14 35.38 7.23 -5.72
C ARG A 14 36.81 7.68 -6.05
N TYR A 15 37.72 6.73 -5.92
CA TYR A 15 39.16 6.86 -6.11
C TYR A 15 39.60 6.11 -7.37
N TYR A 16 40.35 6.79 -8.23
CA TYR A 16 40.83 6.28 -9.52
C TYR A 16 42.34 6.30 -9.56
N LEU A 17 42.91 5.38 -10.34
CA LEU A 17 44.33 5.44 -10.63
C LEU A 17 44.61 6.59 -11.60
N LYS A 18 45.59 7.45 -11.26
CA LYS A 18 46.01 8.53 -12.15
C LYS A 18 46.52 7.98 -13.48
N LYS A 19 46.20 8.68 -14.57
CA LYS A 19 46.62 8.28 -15.94
C LYS A 19 48.15 8.26 -16.10
N ASP A 20 48.86 9.13 -15.38
CA ASP A 20 50.31 9.35 -15.55
C ASP A 20 51.14 8.77 -14.39
N ILE A 21 51.04 7.45 -14.17
CA ILE A 21 51.92 6.76 -13.21
C ILE A 21 53.17 6.25 -13.92
N ASP A 22 54.31 6.67 -13.37
CA ASP A 22 55.64 6.22 -13.76
C ASP A 22 55.72 4.71 -14.02
N GLU A 23 56.24 4.35 -15.19
CA GLU A 23 56.49 2.97 -15.63
C GLU A 23 57.41 2.21 -14.67
N GLU A 24 58.34 2.90 -14.00
CA GLU A 24 59.27 2.29 -13.04
C GLU A 24 58.67 2.06 -11.64
N CYS A 25 57.40 2.42 -11.43
CA CYS A 25 56.72 2.23 -10.16
C CYS A 25 56.55 0.74 -9.85
N LYS A 26 57.35 0.24 -8.89
CA LYS A 26 57.39 -1.18 -8.47
C LYS A 26 56.05 -1.75 -8.01
N ILE A 27 55.12 -0.88 -7.60
CA ILE A 27 53.77 -1.27 -7.12
C ILE A 27 52.67 -0.99 -8.15
N LYS A 28 53.01 -0.54 -9.38
CA LYS A 28 52.04 -0.21 -10.44
C LYS A 28 51.09 -1.37 -10.73
N SER A 29 51.61 -2.60 -10.79
CA SER A 29 50.82 -3.81 -11.02
C SER A 29 49.79 -4.09 -9.91
N LEU A 30 50.10 -3.75 -8.66
CA LEU A 30 49.17 -3.84 -7.53
C LEU A 30 48.15 -2.70 -7.58
N LEU A 31 48.59 -1.47 -7.85
CA LEU A 31 47.72 -0.30 -7.92
C LEU A 31 46.65 -0.42 -9.03
N VAL A 32 47.00 -0.96 -10.19
CA VAL A 32 46.06 -1.25 -11.29
C VAL A 32 45.00 -2.28 -10.88
N LYS A 33 45.33 -3.23 -10.00
CA LYS A 33 44.34 -4.21 -9.49
C LYS A 33 43.41 -3.62 -8.43
N LEU A 34 43.91 -2.68 -7.63
CA LEU A 34 43.16 -2.10 -6.51
C LEU A 34 42.28 -0.91 -6.93
N PHE A 35 42.70 -0.14 -7.93
CA PHE A 35 42.01 1.05 -8.42
C PHE A 35 41.88 1.00 -9.95
N PRO A 36 40.66 0.90 -10.49
CA PRO A 36 40.44 0.85 -11.93
C PRO A 36 40.77 2.20 -12.58
N LYS A 37 41.10 2.17 -13.88
CA LYS A 37 41.21 3.40 -14.69
C LYS A 37 39.82 3.98 -14.93
N GLN A 38 39.73 5.32 -15.01
CA GLN A 38 38.46 6.04 -15.16
C GLN A 38 37.64 5.58 -16.39
N ASP A 39 38.32 5.11 -17.44
CA ASP A 39 37.73 4.76 -18.75
C ASP A 39 37.41 3.26 -18.89
N GLU A 40 37.81 2.39 -17.95
CA GLU A 40 37.55 0.93 -17.96
C GLU A 40 36.16 0.57 -17.41
N ARG A 41 35.12 1.28 -17.89
CA ARG A 41 33.75 1.23 -17.35
C ARG A 41 32.91 0.02 -17.78
N SER A 42 33.40 -0.91 -18.58
CA SER A 42 32.56 -1.97 -19.14
C SER A 42 33.09 -3.36 -18.84
N GLY A 43 32.55 -3.99 -17.79
CA GLY A 43 32.38 -5.44 -17.79
C GLY A 43 32.82 -6.23 -16.55
N TYR A 44 33.70 -5.73 -15.68
CA TYR A 44 34.34 -6.59 -14.67
C TYR A 44 34.21 -6.18 -13.19
N HIS A 45 33.55 -5.07 -12.89
CA HIS A 45 33.28 -4.67 -11.51
C HIS A 45 31.79 -4.78 -11.21
N VAL A 46 31.29 -6.02 -11.19
CA VAL A 46 30.07 -6.37 -10.43
C VAL A 46 30.28 -5.78 -9.03
N GLU A 47 29.31 -5.02 -8.52
CA GLU A 47 29.38 -4.37 -7.21
C GLU A 47 29.68 -5.40 -6.11
N THR A 48 30.96 -5.66 -5.83
CA THR A 48 31.38 -6.45 -4.67
C THR A 48 31.82 -5.49 -3.57
N TYR A 49 31.33 -5.70 -2.36
CA TYR A 49 31.67 -4.87 -1.19
C TYR A 49 33.15 -4.95 -0.76
N LYS A 50 33.96 -5.76 -1.45
CA LYS A 50 35.37 -6.04 -1.12
C LYS A 50 36.36 -5.21 -1.95
N HIS A 51 35.92 -4.21 -2.69
CA HIS A 51 36.82 -3.32 -3.41
C HIS A 51 37.24 -2.15 -2.51
N ILE A 52 38.41 -1.54 -2.73
CA ILE A 52 38.89 -0.43 -1.89
C ILE A 52 38.87 0.92 -2.59
N PHE A 53 38.33 0.98 -3.81
CA PHE A 53 38.40 2.15 -4.68
C PHE A 53 37.25 3.15 -4.47
N ASP A 54 36.37 2.92 -3.51
CA ASP A 54 35.42 3.93 -3.05
C ASP A 54 35.40 3.94 -1.53
N ALA A 55 35.10 5.09 -0.94
CA ALA A 55 35.22 5.29 0.51
C ALA A 55 34.42 4.26 1.32
N GLN A 56 33.23 3.90 0.84
CA GLN A 56 32.34 2.94 1.50
C GLN A 56 32.89 1.51 1.41
N SER A 57 33.40 1.11 0.25
CA SER A 57 33.98 -0.22 0.06
C SER A 57 35.38 -0.36 0.72
N PHE A 58 36.13 0.73 0.85
CA PHE A 58 37.38 0.80 1.60
C PHE A 58 37.17 0.44 3.08
N ASP A 59 36.18 1.07 3.72
CA ASP A 59 35.80 0.76 5.11
C ASP A 59 35.35 -0.71 5.23
N ASN A 60 34.60 -1.20 4.25
CA ASN A 60 34.15 -2.59 4.23
C ASN A 60 35.29 -3.61 4.15
N TYR A 61 36.33 -3.32 3.37
CA TYR A 61 37.49 -4.20 3.18
C TYR A 61 38.42 -4.22 4.41
N PHE A 62 38.74 -3.05 4.97
CA PHE A 62 39.71 -2.95 6.07
C PHE A 62 39.11 -3.21 7.46
N VAL A 63 37.82 -2.90 7.65
CA VAL A 63 37.13 -3.11 8.94
C VAL A 63 36.34 -4.43 8.96
N ASN A 64 36.20 -5.10 7.80
CA ASN A 64 35.42 -6.34 7.63
C ASN A 64 33.95 -6.18 8.08
N GLN A 65 33.36 -5.05 7.68
CA GLN A 65 31.98 -4.64 7.94
C GLN A 65 31.30 -4.35 6.59
N ILE A 66 29.97 -4.25 6.52
CA ILE A 66 29.25 -3.97 5.26
C ILE A 66 28.66 -2.56 5.23
N TYR A 67 28.27 -2.01 6.40
CA TYR A 67 27.95 -0.59 6.62
C TYR A 67 28.33 -0.07 8.02
N GLY A 68 29.29 -0.71 8.69
CA GLY A 68 29.90 -0.19 9.92
C GLY A 68 29.27 -0.63 11.25
N THR A 69 28.15 -1.37 11.26
CA THR A 69 27.50 -1.78 12.53
C THR A 69 27.82 -3.22 12.92
N MET A 70 27.79 -4.16 11.98
CA MET A 70 28.08 -5.59 12.25
C MET A 70 29.34 -6.08 11.54
N ARG A 71 30.13 -6.94 12.22
CA ARG A 71 31.28 -7.63 11.60
C ARG A 71 30.81 -8.82 10.77
N ILE A 72 31.50 -9.12 9.68
CA ILE A 72 31.19 -10.31 8.85
C ILE A 72 31.21 -11.60 9.67
N SER A 73 32.16 -11.76 10.60
CA SER A 73 32.22 -12.94 11.47
C SER A 73 30.99 -13.11 12.37
N GLU A 74 30.36 -12.00 12.77
CA GLU A 74 29.13 -12.04 13.56
C GLU A 74 27.95 -12.48 12.68
N MET A 75 27.86 -11.96 11.47
CA MET A 75 26.83 -12.36 10.50
C MET A 75 27.00 -13.81 10.03
N GLU A 76 28.23 -14.25 9.75
CA GLU A 76 28.56 -15.63 9.36
C GLU A 76 28.23 -16.63 10.46
N SER A 77 28.32 -16.22 11.73
CA SER A 77 28.05 -17.08 12.88
C SER A 77 26.63 -17.66 12.91
N ILE A 78 25.65 -17.08 12.20
CA ILE A 78 24.28 -17.63 12.14
C ILE A 78 24.23 -18.97 11.42
N PHE A 79 25.17 -19.23 10.51
CA PHE A 79 25.25 -20.48 9.76
C PHE A 79 26.02 -21.58 10.50
N HIS A 80 26.60 -21.26 11.66
CA HIS A 80 27.39 -22.18 12.47
C HIS A 80 26.74 -22.45 13.84
N CYS A 81 25.47 -22.09 14.01
CA CYS A 81 24.71 -22.31 15.24
C CYS A 81 23.41 -23.07 14.96
N THR A 82 22.70 -23.47 16.02
CA THR A 82 21.40 -24.13 15.88
C THR A 82 20.37 -23.16 15.29
N THR A 83 19.33 -23.69 14.63
CA THR A 83 18.24 -22.86 14.06
C THR A 83 17.62 -21.92 15.10
N THR A 84 17.39 -22.41 16.32
CA THR A 84 16.87 -21.60 17.42
C THR A 84 17.79 -20.43 17.77
N GLU A 85 19.10 -20.66 17.81
CA GLU A 85 20.08 -19.62 18.11
C GLU A 85 20.22 -18.62 16.95
N ALA A 86 20.16 -19.10 15.69
CA ALA A 86 20.14 -18.24 14.51
C ALA A 86 18.92 -17.30 14.52
N TYR A 87 17.74 -17.85 14.82
CA TYR A 87 16.49 -17.08 14.93
C TYR A 87 16.55 -16.06 16.06
N ARG A 88 17.08 -16.43 17.23
CA ARG A 88 17.29 -15.51 18.34
C ARG A 88 18.19 -14.33 17.96
N LYS A 89 19.28 -14.59 17.23
CA LYS A 89 20.18 -13.53 16.72
C LYS A 89 19.47 -12.62 15.72
N ILE A 90 18.68 -13.18 14.80
CA ILE A 90 17.89 -12.41 13.84
C ILE A 90 16.88 -11.52 14.56
N ASP A 91 16.16 -12.04 15.56
CA ASP A 91 15.21 -11.26 16.37
C ASP A 91 15.89 -10.10 17.10
N GLU A 92 17.12 -10.30 17.55
CA GLU A 92 17.94 -9.26 18.18
C GLU A 92 18.34 -8.18 17.16
N TRP A 93 18.92 -8.56 16.03
CA TRP A 93 19.40 -7.64 15.00
C TRP A 93 18.27 -6.89 14.28
N ALA A 94 17.12 -7.55 14.11
CA ALA A 94 15.96 -6.93 13.47
C ALA A 94 15.42 -5.73 14.24
N LYS A 95 15.75 -5.56 15.54
CA LYS A 95 15.36 -4.40 16.36
C LYS A 95 16.08 -3.12 15.95
N ASN A 96 17.20 -3.21 15.24
CA ASN A 96 17.98 -2.07 14.77
C ASN A 96 18.02 -2.04 13.24
N GLU A 97 17.56 -0.94 12.64
CA GLU A 97 17.46 -0.82 11.18
C GLU A 97 18.82 -0.92 10.47
N ASN A 98 19.90 -0.42 11.07
CA ASN A 98 21.24 -0.52 10.49
C ASN A 98 21.74 -1.97 10.52
N GLN A 99 21.55 -2.70 11.62
CA GLN A 99 21.91 -4.11 11.72
C GLN A 99 21.08 -4.97 10.76
N LEU A 100 19.78 -4.67 10.63
CA LEU A 100 18.90 -5.30 9.65
C LEU A 100 19.41 -5.09 8.21
N ASN A 101 19.82 -3.87 7.87
CA ASN A 101 20.36 -3.56 6.55
C ASN A 101 21.71 -4.24 6.30
N ASP A 102 22.59 -4.32 7.31
CA ASP A 102 23.86 -5.06 7.26
C ASP A 102 23.62 -6.54 6.94
N ILE A 103 22.77 -7.23 7.71
CA ILE A 103 22.51 -8.66 7.50
C ILE A 103 21.83 -8.93 6.16
N ILE A 104 20.87 -8.11 5.73
CA ILE A 104 20.23 -8.23 4.41
C ILE A 104 21.28 -8.12 3.30
N ALA A 105 22.18 -7.15 3.38
CA ALA A 105 23.21 -6.96 2.36
C ALA A 105 24.22 -8.11 2.34
N TYR A 106 24.58 -8.66 3.50
CA TYR A 106 25.40 -9.87 3.59
C TYR A 106 24.72 -11.07 2.92
N LEU A 107 23.45 -11.33 3.23
CA LEU A 107 22.68 -12.42 2.64
C LEU A 107 22.51 -12.26 1.13
N LEU A 108 22.25 -11.04 0.66
CA LEU A 108 22.19 -10.72 -0.77
C LEU A 108 23.51 -11.03 -1.48
N TYR A 109 24.63 -10.69 -0.86
CA TYR A 109 25.93 -11.02 -1.42
C TYR A 109 26.15 -12.54 -1.50
N LEU A 110 25.84 -13.27 -0.42
CA LEU A 110 25.98 -14.73 -0.42
C LEU A 110 25.13 -15.37 -1.52
N PHE A 111 23.87 -14.90 -1.65
CA PHE A 111 22.98 -15.31 -2.73
C PHE A 111 23.62 -15.11 -4.11
N ASN A 112 24.11 -13.89 -4.38
CA ASN A 112 24.66 -13.53 -5.69
C ASN A 112 25.98 -14.24 -6.01
N LYS A 113 26.75 -14.64 -4.99
CA LYS A 113 27.98 -15.40 -5.19
C LYS A 113 27.73 -16.87 -5.42
N ASP A 114 26.67 -17.42 -4.82
CA ASP A 114 26.28 -18.82 -4.98
C ASP A 114 27.46 -19.79 -4.72
N LEU A 115 28.17 -19.53 -3.61
CA LEU A 115 29.37 -20.26 -3.18
C LEU A 115 29.09 -21.08 -1.92
N PHE A 116 27.99 -21.82 -1.88
CA PHE A 116 27.66 -22.66 -0.73
C PHE A 116 28.46 -23.97 -0.78
N SER A 117 28.96 -24.43 0.37
CA SER A 117 29.81 -25.62 0.46
C SER A 117 29.04 -26.94 0.27
N SER A 118 27.72 -26.93 0.48
CA SER A 118 26.85 -28.10 0.39
C SER A 118 25.38 -27.68 0.27
N GLY A 119 24.50 -28.61 -0.09
CA GLY A 119 23.05 -28.40 -0.05
C GLY A 119 22.52 -28.04 1.33
N GLU A 120 23.03 -28.69 2.38
CA GLU A 120 22.69 -28.35 3.78
C GLU A 120 23.07 -26.90 4.14
N ALA A 121 24.22 -26.41 3.67
CA ALA A 121 24.62 -25.02 3.88
C ALA A 121 23.66 -24.06 3.14
N TYR A 122 23.23 -24.42 1.94
CA TYR A 122 22.22 -23.65 1.20
C TYR A 122 20.85 -23.67 1.90
N LEU A 123 20.40 -24.82 2.41
CA LEU A 123 19.13 -24.94 3.14
C LEU A 123 19.13 -24.08 4.40
N THR A 124 20.22 -24.10 5.17
CA THR A 124 20.38 -23.23 6.35
C THR A 124 20.31 -21.75 5.96
N PHE A 125 20.94 -21.39 4.84
CA PHE A 125 20.87 -20.05 4.28
C PHE A 125 19.44 -19.66 3.87
N ALA A 126 18.71 -20.58 3.26
CA ALA A 126 17.33 -20.37 2.87
C ALA A 126 16.39 -20.17 4.08
N ASP A 127 16.56 -20.95 5.14
CA ASP A 127 15.79 -20.81 6.38
C ASP A 127 15.99 -19.43 7.02
N VAL A 128 17.25 -18.96 7.05
CA VAL A 128 17.60 -17.64 7.57
C VAL A 128 16.91 -16.54 6.79
N ILE A 129 16.89 -16.60 5.45
CA ILE A 129 16.17 -15.63 4.62
C ILE A 129 14.67 -15.70 4.86
N ALA A 130 14.08 -16.90 4.88
CA ALA A 130 12.65 -17.07 5.12
C ALA A 130 12.24 -16.48 6.47
N TYR A 131 12.98 -16.82 7.53
CA TYR A 131 12.71 -16.31 8.87
C TYR A 131 12.90 -14.78 8.96
N LEU A 132 13.97 -14.25 8.35
CA LEU A 132 14.20 -12.81 8.31
C LEU A 132 13.06 -12.07 7.59
N ALA A 133 12.56 -12.63 6.48
CA ALA A 133 11.42 -12.08 5.75
C ALA A 133 10.13 -12.14 6.56
N VAL A 134 9.92 -13.19 7.37
CA VAL A 134 8.81 -13.27 8.33
C VAL A 134 8.90 -12.15 9.38
N LYS A 135 10.09 -11.87 9.91
CA LYS A 135 10.28 -10.82 10.94
C LYS A 135 10.24 -9.40 10.39
N ARG A 136 10.60 -9.21 9.12
CA ARG A 136 10.67 -7.89 8.47
C ARG A 136 10.09 -7.95 7.04
N PRO A 137 8.79 -8.27 6.88
CA PRO A 137 8.14 -8.51 5.59
C PRO A 137 7.99 -7.25 4.74
N LYS A 138 8.12 -6.06 5.33
CA LYS A 138 8.10 -4.77 4.63
C LYS A 138 9.50 -4.23 4.29
N SER A 139 10.54 -5.05 4.47
CA SER A 139 11.94 -4.70 4.19
C SER A 139 12.46 -5.35 2.91
N LYS A 140 13.73 -5.10 2.58
CA LYS A 140 14.44 -5.80 1.50
C LYS A 140 14.53 -7.33 1.70
N ALA A 141 14.29 -7.84 2.91
CA ALA A 141 14.21 -9.27 3.18
C ALA A 141 13.07 -9.95 2.39
N TYR A 142 11.95 -9.26 2.17
CA TYR A 142 10.87 -9.77 1.32
C TYR A 142 11.35 -10.05 -0.09
N TRP A 143 12.07 -9.11 -0.71
CA TRP A 143 12.58 -9.28 -2.07
C TRP A 143 13.63 -10.38 -2.16
N LEU A 144 14.45 -10.56 -1.11
CA LEU A 144 15.35 -11.71 -1.02
C LEU A 144 14.59 -13.03 -0.99
N PHE A 145 13.53 -13.12 -0.19
CA PHE A 145 12.67 -14.30 -0.15
C PHE A 145 12.00 -14.57 -1.50
N MET A 146 11.51 -13.54 -2.19
CA MET A 146 10.94 -13.70 -3.53
C MET A 146 11.96 -14.23 -4.55
N ARG A 147 13.24 -13.86 -4.46
CA ARG A 147 14.30 -14.45 -5.30
C ARG A 147 14.55 -15.91 -4.94
N LEU A 148 14.48 -16.24 -3.65
CA LEU A 148 14.71 -17.57 -3.12
C LEU A 148 13.67 -18.60 -3.57
N ILE A 149 12.45 -18.15 -3.89
CA ILE A 149 11.36 -18.98 -4.43
C ILE A 149 11.17 -18.84 -5.94
N SER A 150 11.98 -18.05 -6.64
CA SER A 150 11.81 -17.86 -8.08
C SER A 150 12.51 -18.98 -8.87
N LEU A 151 11.78 -19.60 -9.79
CA LEU A 151 12.25 -20.79 -10.51
C LEU A 151 13.50 -20.51 -11.36
N SER A 152 13.64 -19.30 -11.90
CA SER A 152 14.82 -18.91 -12.69
C SER A 152 16.11 -18.85 -11.86
N TYR A 153 16.01 -18.62 -10.55
CA TYR A 153 17.16 -18.64 -9.63
C TYR A 153 17.45 -20.03 -9.07
N LEU A 154 16.53 -20.97 -9.19
CA LEU A 154 16.67 -22.35 -8.70
C LEU A 154 17.10 -23.32 -9.81
N GLU A 155 17.23 -22.84 -11.05
CA GLU A 155 17.61 -23.66 -12.18
C GLU A 155 18.97 -24.35 -11.96
N GLY A 156 18.99 -25.67 -12.01
CA GLY A 156 20.19 -26.48 -11.81
C GLY A 156 20.60 -26.71 -10.34
N TYR A 157 19.85 -26.19 -9.37
CA TYR A 157 20.14 -26.41 -7.94
C TYR A 157 19.83 -27.85 -7.49
N ASP A 158 18.95 -28.54 -8.20
CA ASP A 158 18.76 -30.00 -8.12
C ASP A 158 20.07 -30.75 -8.34
N ARG A 159 20.87 -30.32 -9.33
CA ARG A 159 22.16 -30.94 -9.65
C ARG A 159 23.30 -30.41 -8.79
N LYS A 160 23.35 -29.09 -8.56
CA LYS A 160 24.45 -28.44 -7.85
C LYS A 160 24.45 -28.75 -6.35
N TYR A 161 23.28 -28.75 -5.74
CA TYR A 161 23.10 -28.88 -4.30
C TYR A 161 22.31 -30.13 -3.90
N ASN A 162 21.91 -30.97 -4.85
CA ASN A 162 21.08 -32.15 -4.61
C ASN A 162 19.76 -31.81 -3.89
N LEU A 163 19.16 -30.67 -4.25
CA LEU A 163 17.92 -30.22 -3.66
C LEU A 163 16.72 -30.97 -4.24
N ASP A 164 15.96 -31.63 -3.37
CA ASP A 164 14.60 -32.04 -3.68
C ASP A 164 13.67 -30.83 -3.56
N MET A 165 13.09 -30.41 -4.69
CA MET A 165 12.34 -29.15 -4.77
C MET A 165 11.05 -29.17 -3.93
N GLU A 166 10.41 -30.33 -3.77
CA GLU A 166 9.22 -30.46 -2.93
C GLU A 166 9.55 -30.37 -1.45
N THR A 167 10.60 -31.06 -0.99
CA THR A 167 11.11 -30.96 0.38
C THR A 167 11.57 -29.54 0.69
N TYR A 168 12.27 -28.90 -0.26
CA TYR A 168 12.70 -27.51 -0.14
C TYR A 168 11.52 -26.54 -0.01
N LYS A 169 10.51 -26.66 -0.87
CA LYS A 169 9.28 -25.87 -0.80
C LYS A 169 8.58 -26.05 0.55
N GLN A 170 8.40 -27.29 1.00
CA GLN A 170 7.73 -27.60 2.27
C GLN A 170 8.46 -26.98 3.47
N ARG A 171 9.81 -27.04 3.48
CA ARG A 171 10.63 -26.42 4.52
C ARG A 171 10.40 -24.90 4.61
N LEU A 172 10.30 -24.21 3.47
CA LEU A 172 10.02 -22.77 3.46
C LEU A 172 8.60 -22.46 3.94
N LEU A 173 7.61 -23.28 3.53
CA LEU A 173 6.23 -23.15 3.96
C LEU A 173 6.10 -23.30 5.49
N GLU A 174 6.81 -24.27 6.08
CA GLU A 174 6.86 -24.46 7.54
C GLU A 174 7.37 -23.23 8.30
N ILE A 175 8.19 -22.38 7.68
CA ILE A 175 8.69 -21.15 8.30
C ILE A 175 7.69 -20.01 8.12
N ILE A 176 7.18 -19.79 6.90
CA ILE A 176 6.34 -18.62 6.59
C ILE A 176 4.89 -18.77 7.03
N LEU A 177 4.44 -20.00 7.29
CA LEU A 177 3.09 -20.31 7.78
C LEU A 177 3.05 -20.60 9.28
N ASP A 178 4.17 -20.45 9.99
CA ASP A 178 4.23 -20.66 11.43
C ASP A 178 3.61 -19.51 12.21
N VAL A 179 2.42 -19.77 12.76
CA VAL A 179 1.64 -18.82 13.55
C VAL A 179 2.28 -18.45 14.90
N GLU A 180 3.22 -19.24 15.42
CA GLU A 180 3.98 -18.88 16.62
C GLU A 180 5.07 -17.86 16.30
N LYS A 181 5.64 -17.92 15.10
CA LYS A 181 6.69 -17.00 14.63
C LYS A 181 6.11 -15.70 14.06
N ASP A 182 4.95 -15.79 13.42
CA ASP A 182 4.17 -14.69 12.87
C ASP A 182 2.67 -14.99 13.00
N SER A 183 2.08 -14.48 14.09
CA SER A 183 0.66 -14.65 14.41
C SER A 183 -0.28 -14.15 13.32
N ASN A 184 0.22 -13.27 12.44
CA ASN A 184 -0.55 -12.55 11.45
C ASN A 184 -0.33 -13.02 10.01
N LEU A 185 0.59 -13.98 9.82
CA LEU A 185 0.97 -14.53 8.52
C LEU A 185 1.24 -13.41 7.49
N GLN A 186 1.90 -12.33 7.92
CA GLN A 186 2.07 -11.12 7.14
C GLN A 186 2.89 -11.37 5.86
N LEU A 187 3.96 -12.18 5.93
CA LEU A 187 4.72 -12.53 4.73
C LEU A 187 3.85 -13.32 3.74
N ALA A 188 3.14 -14.33 4.22
CA ALA A 188 2.25 -15.16 3.40
C ALA A 188 1.14 -14.31 2.74
N ARG A 189 0.57 -13.35 3.47
CA ARG A 189 -0.42 -12.39 2.95
C ARG A 189 0.16 -11.50 1.86
N LEU A 190 1.37 -10.98 2.02
CA LEU A 190 2.02 -10.20 0.97
C LEU A 190 2.24 -11.00 -0.31
N ILE A 191 2.62 -12.28 -0.18
CA ILE A 191 2.77 -13.21 -1.31
C ILE A 191 1.41 -13.42 -2.01
N HIS A 192 0.37 -13.76 -1.25
CA HIS A 192 -0.98 -13.93 -1.77
C HIS A 192 -1.48 -12.67 -2.49
N SER A 193 -1.38 -11.50 -1.85
CA SER A 193 -1.75 -10.22 -2.49
C SER A 193 -0.92 -9.93 -3.74
N ALA A 194 0.35 -10.33 -3.80
CA ALA A 194 1.18 -10.16 -4.99
C ALA A 194 0.69 -11.03 -6.16
N PHE A 195 0.24 -12.26 -5.91
CA PHE A 195 -0.40 -13.10 -6.93
C PHE A 195 -1.72 -12.49 -7.41
N GLN A 196 -2.61 -12.15 -6.49
CA GLN A 196 -3.96 -11.68 -6.82
C GLN A 196 -3.99 -10.28 -7.46
N THR A 197 -2.95 -9.48 -7.24
CA THR A 197 -2.76 -8.17 -7.91
C THR A 197 -1.88 -8.25 -9.16
N HIS A 198 -1.52 -9.46 -9.60
CA HIS A 198 -0.67 -9.73 -10.76
C HIS A 198 0.70 -9.01 -10.72
N LYS A 199 1.24 -8.79 -9.53
CA LYS A 199 2.60 -8.25 -9.35
C LYS A 199 3.67 -9.31 -9.60
N ILE A 200 3.31 -10.58 -9.40
CA ILE A 200 4.13 -11.75 -9.69
C ILE A 200 3.28 -12.77 -10.44
N LYS A 201 3.92 -13.61 -11.27
CA LYS A 201 3.22 -14.69 -11.96
C LYS A 201 3.43 -16.01 -11.24
N GLU A 202 2.37 -16.77 -11.13
CA GLU A 202 2.36 -18.03 -10.40
C GLU A 202 3.27 -19.09 -11.04
N ASP A 203 3.34 -19.16 -12.37
CA ASP A 203 4.19 -20.09 -13.12
C ASP A 203 5.70 -19.85 -12.95
N GLU A 204 6.10 -18.66 -12.51
CA GLU A 204 7.51 -18.28 -12.31
C GLU A 204 8.04 -18.57 -10.88
N GLN A 205 7.16 -18.98 -9.96
CA GLN A 205 7.48 -19.18 -8.53
C GLN A 205 7.39 -20.65 -8.12
N LEU A 206 8.18 -21.05 -7.13
CA LEU A 206 8.13 -22.37 -6.49
C LEU A 206 6.93 -22.49 -5.57
N ILE A 207 6.72 -21.50 -4.71
CA ILE A 207 5.53 -21.38 -3.84
C ILE A 207 4.42 -20.72 -4.65
N LYS A 208 3.24 -21.32 -4.61
CA LYS A 208 2.02 -20.93 -5.31
C LYS A 208 1.01 -20.27 -4.37
N ASP A 209 -0.02 -19.65 -4.92
CA ASP A 209 -1.07 -19.06 -4.06
C ASP A 209 -1.82 -20.14 -3.28
N ALA A 210 -2.07 -21.28 -3.94
CA ALA A 210 -2.69 -22.45 -3.35
C ALA A 210 -1.93 -23.02 -2.12
N ASP A 211 -0.63 -22.75 -2.02
CA ASP A 211 0.19 -23.22 -0.88
C ASP A 211 0.01 -22.33 0.36
N VAL A 212 -0.37 -21.06 0.20
CA VAL A 212 -0.42 -20.08 1.30
C VAL A 212 -1.85 -19.63 1.65
N TRP A 213 -2.72 -19.47 0.65
CA TRP A 213 -4.06 -18.91 0.82
C TRP A 213 -4.93 -19.69 1.82
N PRO A 214 -4.99 -21.03 1.79
CA PRO A 214 -5.81 -21.78 2.76
C PRO A 214 -5.44 -21.48 4.22
N SER A 215 -4.15 -21.37 4.51
CA SER A 215 -3.65 -21.07 5.85
C SER A 215 -4.01 -19.64 6.28
N ILE A 216 -3.86 -18.68 5.37
CA ILE A 216 -4.23 -17.27 5.60
C ILE A 216 -5.72 -17.16 5.89
N LYS A 217 -6.57 -17.73 5.02
CA LYS A 217 -8.02 -17.71 5.14
C LYS A 217 -8.49 -18.36 6.43
N ASN A 218 -8.02 -19.57 6.71
CA ASN A 218 -8.39 -20.29 7.94
C ASN A 218 -7.98 -19.52 9.19
N ARG A 219 -6.80 -18.89 9.18
CA ARG A 219 -6.33 -18.07 10.29
C ARG A 219 -7.20 -16.82 10.47
N PHE A 220 -7.51 -16.10 9.38
CA PHE A 220 -8.41 -14.95 9.41
C PHE A 220 -9.75 -15.32 10.01
N LEU A 221 -10.42 -16.34 9.47
CA LEU A 221 -11.75 -16.76 9.92
C LEU A 221 -11.76 -17.20 11.39
N LYS A 222 -10.67 -17.82 11.87
CA LYS A 222 -10.52 -18.22 13.27
C LYS A 222 -10.46 -17.02 14.22
N ILE A 223 -9.69 -15.98 13.87
CA ILE A 223 -9.46 -14.86 14.79
C ILE A 223 -10.37 -13.66 14.54
N CYS A 224 -11.05 -13.59 13.39
CA CYS A 224 -11.93 -12.49 13.03
C CYS A 224 -12.96 -12.15 14.13
N PRO A 225 -13.60 -13.14 14.80
CA PRO A 225 -14.53 -12.88 15.88
C PRO A 225 -13.89 -12.25 17.13
N GLU A 226 -12.58 -12.45 17.32
CA GLU A 226 -11.80 -12.08 18.51
C GLU A 226 -11.08 -10.73 18.36
N PHE A 227 -11.18 -10.05 17.20
CA PHE A 227 -10.53 -8.75 17.02
C PHE A 227 -11.19 -7.66 17.85
N ASP A 228 -10.47 -7.17 18.86
CA ASP A 228 -10.85 -5.95 19.59
C ASP A 228 -10.59 -4.69 18.75
N ASP A 229 -9.53 -4.69 17.94
CA ASP A 229 -9.14 -3.59 17.07
C ASP A 229 -9.61 -3.84 15.61
N LEU A 230 -10.66 -3.13 15.19
CA LEU A 230 -11.17 -3.25 13.83
C LEU A 230 -10.22 -2.66 12.77
N GLN A 231 -9.27 -1.78 13.11
CA GLN A 231 -8.27 -1.31 12.13
C GLN A 231 -7.30 -2.44 11.77
N VAL A 232 -6.90 -3.24 12.77
CA VAL A 232 -6.09 -4.45 12.52
C VAL A 232 -6.89 -5.46 11.71
N MET A 233 -8.16 -5.69 12.06
CA MET A 233 -9.06 -6.57 11.30
C MET A 233 -9.21 -6.10 9.84
N LYS A 234 -9.45 -4.81 9.60
CA LYS A 234 -9.57 -4.23 8.25
C LYS A 234 -8.28 -4.42 7.45
N GLY A 235 -7.13 -4.13 8.06
CA GLY A 235 -5.83 -4.36 7.43
C GLY A 235 -5.61 -5.82 7.02
N TRP A 236 -6.16 -6.78 7.78
CA TRP A 236 -6.18 -8.19 7.38
C TRP A 236 -7.17 -8.48 6.27
N LEU A 237 -8.40 -7.96 6.38
CA LEU A 237 -9.44 -8.15 5.38
C LEU A 237 -9.00 -7.66 4.00
N TYR A 238 -8.29 -6.52 3.93
CA TYR A 238 -7.82 -5.96 2.67
C TYR A 238 -6.81 -6.85 1.94
N ASP A 239 -6.16 -7.75 2.67
CA ASP A 239 -5.26 -8.75 2.09
C ASP A 239 -5.99 -10.06 1.73
N CYS A 240 -7.25 -10.24 2.12
CA CYS A 240 -8.08 -11.39 1.73
C CYS A 240 -8.63 -11.19 0.31
N ILE A 241 -7.75 -11.08 -0.68
CA ILE A 241 -8.11 -10.78 -2.06
C ILE A 241 -8.51 -12.09 -2.75
N ASP A 242 -9.73 -12.15 -3.29
CA ASP A 242 -10.12 -13.27 -4.15
C ASP A 242 -9.49 -13.11 -5.53
N HIS A 243 -9.65 -11.93 -6.13
CA HIS A 243 -9.01 -11.57 -7.39
C HIS A 243 -9.05 -10.05 -7.63
N MET A 244 -8.36 -9.60 -8.67
CA MET A 244 -8.47 -8.24 -9.19
C MET A 244 -9.05 -8.28 -10.60
N GLU A 245 -10.12 -7.50 -10.82
CA GLU A 245 -10.73 -7.37 -12.14
C GLU A 245 -9.73 -6.76 -13.15
N GLN A 246 -9.58 -7.38 -14.33
CA GLN A 246 -8.56 -6.97 -15.30
C GLN A 246 -8.80 -5.57 -15.88
N SER A 247 -10.05 -5.21 -16.17
CA SER A 247 -10.40 -3.96 -16.85
C SER A 247 -10.43 -2.75 -15.91
N SER A 248 -11.07 -2.89 -14.76
CA SER A 248 -11.27 -1.83 -13.78
C SER A 248 -10.12 -1.71 -12.78
N ARG A 249 -9.27 -2.75 -12.68
CA ARG A 249 -8.28 -2.92 -11.61
C ARG A 249 -8.90 -2.96 -10.20
N ARG A 250 -10.21 -3.20 -10.12
CA ARG A 250 -10.95 -3.28 -8.86
C ARG A 250 -10.56 -4.56 -8.11
N ILE A 251 -10.25 -4.40 -6.84
CA ILE A 251 -9.98 -5.52 -5.94
C ILE A 251 -11.30 -6.13 -5.47
N ILE A 252 -11.44 -7.44 -5.62
CA ILE A 252 -12.55 -8.24 -5.10
C ILE A 252 -12.03 -9.08 -3.93
N LEU A 253 -12.68 -8.97 -2.78
CA LEU A 253 -12.28 -9.69 -1.56
C LEU A 253 -13.00 -11.03 -1.42
N ASP A 254 -12.37 -11.97 -0.71
CA ASP A 254 -12.94 -13.30 -0.43
C ASP A 254 -14.25 -13.16 0.35
N ARG A 255 -15.27 -13.89 -0.14
CA ARG A 255 -16.64 -13.81 0.36
C ARG A 255 -16.79 -14.28 1.81
N ASP A 256 -16.06 -15.30 2.22
CA ASP A 256 -16.17 -15.84 3.57
C ASP A 256 -15.50 -14.89 4.57
N CYS A 257 -14.35 -14.32 4.20
CA CYS A 257 -13.69 -13.28 4.99
C CYS A 257 -14.56 -12.02 5.12
N LEU A 258 -15.21 -11.58 4.03
CA LEU A 258 -16.18 -10.48 4.06
C LEU A 258 -17.36 -10.79 4.99
N ASN A 259 -17.92 -11.99 4.93
CA ASN A 259 -19.04 -12.40 5.79
C ASN A 259 -18.65 -12.40 7.27
N ALA A 260 -17.48 -12.95 7.61
CA ALA A 260 -16.97 -12.95 8.98
C ALA A 260 -16.76 -11.52 9.51
N CYS A 261 -16.16 -10.64 8.69
CA CYS A 261 -16.01 -9.22 9.00
C CYS A 261 -17.36 -8.53 9.21
N LYS A 262 -18.32 -8.74 8.30
CA LYS A 262 -19.68 -8.18 8.41
C LYS A 262 -20.35 -8.59 9.72
N GLN A 263 -20.24 -9.86 10.11
CA GLN A 263 -20.80 -10.35 11.37
C GLN A 263 -20.16 -9.65 12.58
N ARG A 264 -18.83 -9.48 12.57
CA ARG A 264 -18.10 -8.75 13.62
C ARG A 264 -18.55 -7.30 13.72
N ILE A 265 -18.69 -6.60 12.58
CA ILE A 265 -19.16 -5.21 12.51
C ILE A 265 -20.61 -5.07 13.02
N ILE A 266 -21.50 -5.98 12.64
CA ILE A 266 -22.90 -5.95 13.09
C ILE A 266 -23.00 -6.13 14.61
N ALA A 267 -22.12 -6.95 15.20
CA ALA A 267 -22.06 -7.16 16.64
C ALA A 267 -21.46 -5.96 17.39
N HIS A 268 -20.55 -5.20 16.77
CA HIS A 268 -19.83 -4.07 17.37
C HIS A 268 -19.78 -2.85 16.42
N PRO A 269 -20.94 -2.23 16.13
CA PRO A 269 -21.04 -1.16 15.14
C PRO A 269 -20.33 0.14 15.58
N ASP A 270 -20.26 0.39 16.88
CA ASP A 270 -19.57 1.51 17.50
C ASP A 270 -18.09 1.54 17.12
N ILE A 271 -17.40 0.40 17.22
CA ILE A 271 -15.99 0.29 16.87
C ILE A 271 -15.79 0.54 15.37
N TYR A 272 -16.73 0.10 14.53
CA TYR A 272 -16.64 0.28 13.08
C TYR A 272 -16.81 1.74 12.68
N PHE A 273 -17.78 2.43 13.27
CA PHE A 273 -18.07 3.83 12.95
C PHE A 273 -17.06 4.81 13.53
N ASN A 274 -16.35 4.47 14.61
CA ASN A 274 -15.29 5.30 15.19
C ASN A 274 -14.10 5.55 14.24
N GLY A 275 -13.97 4.79 13.16
CA GLY A 275 -12.99 5.04 12.08
C GLY A 275 -13.59 4.91 10.69
N PHE A 276 -14.91 5.08 10.55
CA PHE A 276 -15.58 4.94 9.25
C PHE A 276 -15.37 6.17 8.37
N VAL A 277 -15.44 7.39 8.93
CA VAL A 277 -15.19 8.66 8.23
C VAL A 277 -13.81 9.17 8.63
N PHE A 278 -12.95 9.43 7.66
CA PHE A 278 -11.58 9.86 7.90
C PHE A 278 -11.05 10.76 6.77
N LEU A 279 -9.92 11.43 7.00
CA LEU A 279 -9.23 12.19 5.96
C LEU A 279 -8.69 11.23 4.90
N GLY A 280 -9.19 11.33 3.66
CA GLY A 280 -8.75 10.51 2.53
C GLY A 280 -7.40 10.96 1.99
N GLY A 281 -7.40 12.07 1.25
CA GLY A 281 -6.19 12.75 0.81
C GLY A 281 -5.71 13.73 1.88
N VAL A 282 -4.44 13.63 2.27
CA VAL A 282 -3.82 14.50 3.27
C VAL A 282 -2.75 15.38 2.62
N SER A 283 -2.92 16.67 2.78
CA SER A 283 -2.05 17.75 2.32
C SER A 283 -1.50 18.52 3.53
N PRO A 284 -0.30 19.14 3.42
CA PRO A 284 0.20 20.06 4.45
C PRO A 284 -0.76 21.25 4.70
N ASN A 285 -1.55 21.63 3.70
CA ASN A 285 -2.62 22.60 3.89
C ASN A 285 -3.93 21.85 4.21
N PRO A 286 -4.48 22.00 5.42
CA PRO A 286 -5.65 21.26 5.88
C PRO A 286 -6.95 21.57 5.11
N GLU A 287 -6.98 22.64 4.31
CA GLU A 287 -8.14 23.00 3.48
C GLU A 287 -8.21 22.24 2.15
N PHE A 288 -7.10 21.60 1.75
CA PHE A 288 -7.03 20.75 0.54
C PHE A 288 -7.13 19.26 0.86
N ASN A 289 -7.43 18.91 2.10
CA ASN A 289 -7.70 17.52 2.46
C ASN A 289 -9.03 17.08 1.85
N THR A 290 -9.21 15.77 1.72
CA THR A 290 -10.49 15.18 1.31
C THR A 290 -11.07 14.32 2.42
N ILE A 291 -12.37 14.08 2.41
CA ILE A 291 -13.02 13.13 3.32
C ILE A 291 -13.38 11.87 2.56
N ALA A 292 -13.02 10.72 3.12
CA ALA A 292 -13.30 9.39 2.58
C ALA A 292 -13.90 8.47 3.66
N CYS A 293 -14.25 7.25 3.26
CA CYS A 293 -14.71 6.21 4.18
C CYS A 293 -14.15 4.83 3.83
N GLU A 294 -14.52 3.82 4.62
CA GLU A 294 -14.20 2.40 4.42
C GLU A 294 -14.36 2.00 2.93
N PRO A 295 -13.27 1.78 2.17
CA PRO A 295 -13.35 1.57 0.73
C PRO A 295 -14.10 0.31 0.33
N PHE A 296 -14.22 -0.68 1.23
CA PHE A 296 -14.90 -1.94 0.96
C PHE A 296 -16.33 -2.01 1.51
N TRP A 297 -16.94 -0.88 1.92
CA TRP A 297 -18.32 -0.85 2.44
C TRP A 297 -19.29 -1.59 1.49
N GLY A 298 -19.14 -1.40 0.17
CA GLY A 298 -19.99 -2.03 -0.82
C GLY A 298 -19.83 -3.54 -0.91
N GLN A 299 -18.64 -4.07 -0.64
CA GLN A 299 -18.39 -5.52 -0.63
C GLN A 299 -18.81 -6.15 0.71
N ILE A 300 -18.60 -5.44 1.82
CA ILE A 300 -18.99 -5.90 3.17
C ILE A 300 -20.51 -5.98 3.29
N PHE A 301 -21.22 -4.92 2.86
CA PHE A 301 -22.67 -4.83 3.03
C PHE A 301 -23.45 -5.29 1.81
N GLY A 302 -22.82 -5.31 0.63
CA GLY A 302 -23.38 -5.78 -0.65
C GLY A 302 -23.77 -4.63 -1.58
N ASN A 303 -24.44 -3.60 -1.06
CA ASN A 303 -24.81 -2.40 -1.82
C ASN A 303 -25.16 -1.23 -0.89
N ALA A 304 -25.42 -0.07 -1.47
CA ALA A 304 -25.75 1.15 -0.74
C ALA A 304 -27.04 1.03 0.06
N THR A 305 -28.07 0.37 -0.48
CA THR A 305 -29.37 0.18 0.20
C THR A 305 -29.23 -0.64 1.49
N GLU A 306 -28.49 -1.74 1.45
CA GLU A 306 -28.24 -2.57 2.63
C GLU A 306 -27.39 -1.84 3.67
N PHE A 307 -26.44 -1.02 3.23
CA PHE A 307 -25.63 -0.21 4.14
C PHE A 307 -26.45 0.93 4.79
N GLU A 308 -27.32 1.60 4.03
CA GLU A 308 -28.25 2.62 4.56
C GLU A 308 -29.21 2.04 5.61
N LYS A 309 -29.71 0.82 5.37
CA LYS A 309 -30.51 0.11 6.36
C LYS A 309 -29.71 -0.15 7.64
N PHE A 310 -28.47 -0.60 7.51
CA PHE A 310 -27.59 -0.81 8.66
C PHE A 310 -27.32 0.48 9.45
N ILE A 311 -27.06 1.61 8.77
CA ILE A 311 -26.92 2.93 9.40
C ILE A 311 -28.19 3.28 10.20
N SER A 312 -29.37 3.11 9.60
CA SER A 312 -30.67 3.42 10.22
C SER A 312 -30.94 2.57 11.46
N ASP A 313 -30.62 1.27 11.38
CA ASP A 313 -30.74 0.35 12.52
C ASP A 313 -29.80 0.74 13.67
N CYS A 314 -28.58 1.19 13.37
CA CYS A 314 -27.62 1.65 14.38
C CYS A 314 -28.04 2.96 15.04
N GLU A 315 -28.59 3.91 14.27
CA GLU A 315 -29.16 5.14 14.80
C GLU A 315 -30.31 4.85 15.78
N THR A 316 -31.21 3.94 15.40
CA THR A 316 -32.33 3.51 16.27
C THR A 316 -31.85 2.87 17.57
N LYS A 317 -30.70 2.19 17.54
CA LYS A 317 -30.07 1.55 18.70
C LYS A 317 -29.22 2.50 19.54
N GLY A 318 -29.08 3.76 19.14
CA GLY A 318 -28.31 4.77 19.88
C GLY A 318 -26.80 4.55 19.83
N VAL A 319 -26.28 4.01 18.73
CA VAL A 319 -24.82 3.91 18.50
C VAL A 319 -24.22 5.32 18.47
N GLU A 320 -23.00 5.49 19.00
CA GLU A 320 -22.30 6.77 19.01
C GLU A 320 -21.87 7.22 17.60
N ASN A 321 -21.57 8.50 17.43
CA ASN A 321 -21.08 9.11 16.18
C ASN A 321 -22.01 8.99 14.95
N MET A 322 -23.25 8.54 15.11
CA MET A 322 -24.19 8.37 14.00
C MET A 322 -24.53 9.67 13.25
N ASN A 323 -24.46 10.84 13.92
CA ASN A 323 -24.65 12.13 13.26
C ASN A 323 -23.61 12.38 12.16
N LEU A 324 -22.32 12.14 12.46
CA LEU A 324 -21.24 12.27 11.48
C LEU A 324 -21.43 11.27 10.34
N VAL A 325 -21.72 10.00 10.66
CA VAL A 325 -21.91 8.93 9.67
C VAL A 325 -23.05 9.26 8.72
N ARG A 326 -24.21 9.67 9.24
CA ARG A 326 -25.40 10.01 8.44
C ARG A 326 -25.15 11.22 7.55
N ASN A 327 -24.59 12.29 8.12
CA ASN A 327 -24.29 13.51 7.36
C ASN A 327 -23.26 13.24 6.25
N PHE A 328 -22.18 12.50 6.58
CA PHE A 328 -21.19 12.08 5.58
C PHE A 328 -21.83 11.22 4.50
N TRP A 329 -22.61 10.20 4.86
CA TRP A 329 -23.18 9.27 3.90
C TRP A 329 -24.10 9.96 2.89
N GLU A 330 -24.93 10.90 3.35
CA GLU A 330 -25.78 11.71 2.46
C GLU A 330 -24.95 12.56 1.50
N LEU A 331 -23.90 13.23 1.99
CA LEU A 331 -22.99 14.00 1.13
C LEU A 331 -22.28 13.09 0.12
N TYR A 332 -21.77 11.94 0.57
CA TYR A 332 -21.04 10.98 -0.24
C TYR A 332 -21.91 10.39 -1.36
N LYS A 333 -23.15 10.03 -1.06
CA LYS A 333 -24.16 9.59 -2.05
C LYS A 333 -24.41 10.67 -3.11
N HIS A 334 -24.62 11.92 -2.70
CA HIS A 334 -24.81 13.04 -3.63
C HIS A 334 -23.52 13.45 -4.37
N ASN A 335 -22.37 13.00 -3.89
CA ASN A 335 -21.09 13.09 -4.57
C ASN A 335 -20.75 11.86 -5.42
N LYS A 336 -21.75 11.03 -5.74
CA LYS A 336 -21.62 9.83 -6.59
C LYS A 336 -20.64 8.80 -6.01
N TYR A 337 -20.60 8.69 -4.67
CA TYR A 337 -19.70 7.82 -3.91
C TYR A 337 -18.22 8.08 -4.23
N ASN A 338 -17.85 9.34 -4.46
CA ASN A 338 -16.46 9.78 -4.55
C ASN A 338 -16.05 10.53 -3.27
N PRO A 339 -14.76 10.48 -2.89
CA PRO A 339 -14.23 11.30 -1.80
C PRO A 339 -14.66 12.77 -1.95
N ILE A 340 -14.95 13.42 -0.84
CA ILE A 340 -15.45 14.81 -0.84
C ILE A 340 -14.26 15.75 -0.73
N GLU A 341 -14.08 16.60 -1.73
CA GLU A 341 -13.04 17.62 -1.80
C GLU A 341 -13.64 18.97 -1.38
N PHE A 342 -12.96 19.71 -0.50
CA PHE A 342 -13.49 20.97 0.03
C PHE A 342 -12.83 22.23 -0.55
N ASP A 343 -11.73 22.12 -1.29
CA ASP A 343 -11.12 23.19 -2.10
C ASP A 343 -11.18 24.60 -1.47
N ASN A 344 -10.45 24.83 -0.37
CA ASN A 344 -10.41 26.11 0.35
C ASN A 344 -11.74 26.50 1.06
N GLN A 345 -12.61 25.54 1.39
CA GLN A 345 -13.81 25.77 2.21
C GLN A 345 -13.53 25.68 3.73
N GLY A 346 -12.28 25.91 4.15
CA GLY A 346 -11.81 25.83 5.54
C GLY A 346 -11.25 24.45 5.92
N ASN A 347 -10.77 24.33 7.16
CA ASN A 347 -10.11 23.13 7.68
C ASN A 347 -11.03 21.90 7.65
N VAL A 348 -10.61 20.85 6.96
CA VAL A 348 -11.42 19.63 6.75
C VAL A 348 -11.54 18.78 8.01
N GLN A 349 -10.52 18.77 8.87
CA GLN A 349 -10.59 18.03 10.13
C GLN A 349 -11.65 18.64 11.06
N GLU A 350 -11.70 19.97 11.14
CA GLU A 350 -12.73 20.66 11.93
C GLU A 350 -14.15 20.34 11.43
N LYS A 351 -14.33 20.12 10.12
CA LYS A 351 -15.62 19.69 9.55
C LYS A 351 -16.02 18.29 10.04
N ILE A 352 -15.08 17.36 10.09
CA ILE A 352 -15.29 16.01 10.64
C ILE A 352 -15.62 16.10 12.14
N ASP A 353 -14.83 16.86 12.90
CA ASP A 353 -14.98 17.02 14.35
C ASP A 353 -16.34 17.69 14.71
N CYS A 354 -16.83 18.58 13.84
CA CYS A 354 -18.16 19.17 13.94
C CYS A 354 -19.28 18.33 13.31
N GLY A 355 -19.01 17.08 12.94
CA GLY A 355 -20.01 16.13 12.44
C GLY A 355 -20.59 16.45 11.07
N LEU A 356 -19.93 17.29 10.26
CA LEU A 356 -20.40 17.76 8.94
C LEU A 356 -21.77 18.44 8.95
N ASN A 357 -22.17 19.00 10.09
CA ASN A 357 -23.50 19.60 10.26
C ASN A 357 -23.75 20.77 9.32
N LYS A 358 -22.75 21.62 9.09
CA LYS A 358 -22.88 22.78 8.19
C LYS A 358 -23.04 22.33 6.74
N GLU A 359 -22.21 21.38 6.32
CA GLU A 359 -22.19 20.81 4.97
C GLU A 359 -23.51 20.10 4.65
N ALA A 360 -24.02 19.29 5.58
CA ALA A 360 -25.31 18.63 5.43
C ALA A 360 -26.47 19.63 5.32
N ASN A 361 -26.43 20.73 6.08
CA ASN A 361 -27.42 21.81 5.98
C ASN A 361 -27.37 22.53 4.64
N LEU A 362 -26.17 22.79 4.09
CA LEU A 362 -26.00 23.38 2.77
C LEU A 362 -26.55 22.48 1.66
N LEU A 363 -26.32 21.16 1.73
CA LEU A 363 -26.93 20.20 0.82
C LEU A 363 -28.46 20.25 0.88
N LYS A 364 -29.03 20.25 2.09
CA LYS A 364 -30.48 20.32 2.30
C LYS A 364 -31.09 21.62 1.76
N GLN A 365 -30.39 22.75 1.87
CA GLN A 365 -30.82 24.01 1.25
C GLN A 365 -30.92 23.88 -0.26
N GLY A 366 -29.90 23.29 -0.91
CA GLY A 366 -29.94 23.02 -2.35
C GLY A 366 -31.09 22.11 -2.76
N GLN A 367 -31.36 21.05 -1.98
CA GLN A 367 -32.51 20.15 -2.20
C GLN A 367 -33.84 20.89 -2.12
N ASN A 368 -34.04 21.73 -1.11
CA ASN A 368 -35.26 22.50 -0.97
C ASN A 368 -35.48 23.47 -2.14
N ILE A 369 -34.42 24.14 -2.62
CA ILE A 369 -34.49 25.01 -3.79
C ILE A 369 -34.93 24.20 -5.01
N TRP A 370 -34.24 23.09 -5.29
CA TRP A 370 -34.56 22.20 -6.42
C TRP A 370 -36.01 21.70 -6.39
N TYR A 371 -36.48 21.17 -5.25
CA TYR A 371 -37.85 20.67 -5.12
C TYR A 371 -38.90 21.77 -5.35
N ALA A 372 -38.66 22.98 -4.83
CA ALA A 372 -39.57 24.11 -5.01
C ALA A 372 -39.73 24.50 -6.49
N ILE A 373 -38.68 24.36 -7.31
CA ILE A 373 -38.70 24.81 -8.71
C ILE A 373 -39.12 23.70 -9.66
N ASN A 374 -38.64 22.47 -9.45
CA ASN A 374 -38.89 21.36 -10.37
C ASN A 374 -40.39 21.05 -10.50
N SER A 375 -41.17 21.35 -9.45
CA SER A 375 -42.63 21.28 -9.48
C SER A 375 -43.30 22.40 -10.31
N LEU A 376 -42.62 23.53 -10.51
CA LEU A 376 -43.13 24.74 -11.18
C LEU A 376 -42.68 24.85 -12.65
N THR A 377 -41.72 24.04 -13.10
CA THR A 377 -41.11 24.16 -14.44
C THR A 377 -41.82 23.37 -15.54
N CYS A 378 -42.94 22.70 -15.26
CA CYS A 378 -43.75 21.99 -16.27
C CYS A 378 -44.54 22.98 -17.15
N ILE A 379 -44.12 23.18 -18.40
CA ILE A 379 -44.78 24.07 -19.37
C ILE A 379 -45.59 23.23 -20.36
N THR A 380 -46.85 23.61 -20.59
CA THR A 380 -47.68 23.05 -21.66
C THR A 380 -47.68 23.98 -22.87
N ASP A 381 -48.10 23.51 -24.04
CA ASP A 381 -48.22 24.36 -25.25
C ASP A 381 -49.26 25.49 -25.10
N GLU A 382 -50.04 25.48 -24.02
CA GLU A 382 -51.07 26.46 -23.69
C GLU A 382 -50.59 27.59 -22.75
N SER A 383 -49.35 27.54 -22.25
CA SER A 383 -48.84 28.56 -21.32
C SER A 383 -48.71 29.95 -21.96
N SER A 384 -49.21 30.97 -21.27
CA SER A 384 -49.14 32.37 -21.73
C SER A 384 -47.72 32.95 -21.69
N GLN A 385 -47.45 34.00 -22.46
CA GLN A 385 -46.14 34.66 -22.42
C GLN A 385 -45.81 35.25 -21.04
N GLU A 386 -46.81 35.78 -20.34
CA GLU A 386 -46.67 36.28 -18.96
C GLU A 386 -46.29 35.16 -17.98
N GLU A 387 -46.90 33.97 -18.08
CA GLU A 387 -46.51 32.80 -17.27
C GLU A 387 -45.07 32.35 -17.55
N ILE A 388 -44.63 32.39 -18.81
CA ILE A 388 -43.26 32.03 -19.17
C ILE A 388 -42.26 33.04 -18.56
N LYS A 389 -42.56 34.34 -18.59
CA LYS A 389 -41.72 35.38 -17.97
C LYS A 389 -41.64 35.22 -16.45
N GLU A 390 -42.77 34.94 -15.80
CA GLU A 390 -42.79 34.69 -14.35
C GLU A 390 -41.89 33.50 -13.99
N ARG A 391 -42.02 32.39 -14.72
CA ARG A 391 -41.18 31.20 -14.51
C ARG A 391 -39.70 31.46 -14.73
N ILE A 392 -39.33 32.28 -15.72
CA ILE A 392 -37.93 32.71 -15.92
C ILE A 392 -37.40 33.45 -14.69
N GLY A 393 -38.21 34.31 -14.08
CA GLY A 393 -37.87 35.02 -12.85
C GLY A 393 -37.60 34.05 -11.70
N VAL A 394 -38.50 33.10 -11.48
CA VAL A 394 -38.35 32.05 -10.45
C VAL A 394 -37.06 31.24 -10.66
N VAL A 395 -36.77 30.81 -11.90
CA VAL A 395 -35.56 30.03 -12.22
C VAL A 395 -34.29 30.86 -12.04
N HIS A 396 -34.28 32.15 -12.37
CA HIS A 396 -33.14 33.03 -12.11
C HIS A 396 -32.85 33.20 -10.62
N GLU A 397 -33.90 33.46 -9.83
CA GLU A 397 -33.76 33.61 -8.38
C GLU A 397 -33.19 32.34 -7.75
N ALA A 398 -33.65 31.19 -8.23
CA ALA A 398 -33.15 29.90 -7.81
C ALA A 398 -31.67 29.66 -8.11
N ILE A 399 -31.23 29.97 -9.33
CA ILE A 399 -29.83 29.86 -9.72
C ILE A 399 -28.98 30.75 -8.81
N THR A 400 -29.42 31.98 -8.56
CA THR A 400 -28.74 32.92 -7.65
C THR A 400 -28.60 32.33 -6.25
N LYS A 401 -29.68 31.80 -5.68
CA LYS A 401 -29.66 31.14 -4.36
C LYS A 401 -28.76 29.90 -4.33
N LEU A 402 -28.70 29.12 -5.40
CA LEU A 402 -27.79 27.97 -5.50
C LEU A 402 -26.34 28.39 -5.61
N ASP A 403 -26.03 29.49 -6.29
CA ASP A 403 -24.67 30.00 -6.43
C ASP A 403 -24.10 30.53 -5.10
N GLU A 404 -24.97 30.93 -4.16
CA GLU A 404 -24.59 31.27 -2.78
C GLU A 404 -24.21 30.03 -1.95
N ILE A 405 -24.60 28.81 -2.37
CA ILE A 405 -24.25 27.56 -1.68
C ILE A 405 -22.82 27.14 -2.04
N ASN A 406 -21.88 27.54 -1.19
CA ASN A 406 -20.48 27.13 -1.27
C ASN A 406 -20.26 25.73 -0.68
N LEU A 407 -20.63 24.70 -1.45
CA LEU A 407 -20.42 23.29 -1.13
C LEU A 407 -20.01 22.54 -2.40
N ASN A 408 -18.86 21.87 -2.37
CA ASN A 408 -18.33 21.15 -3.53
C ASN A 408 -18.86 19.70 -3.58
N ILE A 409 -20.07 19.54 -4.13
CA ILE A 409 -20.74 18.24 -4.28
C ILE A 409 -21.26 18.13 -5.72
N ALA A 410 -21.00 16.99 -6.37
CA ALA A 410 -21.34 16.76 -7.78
C ALA A 410 -22.82 17.06 -8.10
N TRP A 411 -23.74 16.67 -7.23
CA TRP A 411 -25.17 16.91 -7.41
C TRP A 411 -25.54 18.41 -7.49
N LEU A 412 -24.88 19.30 -6.74
CA LEU A 412 -25.13 20.75 -6.83
C LEU A 412 -24.69 21.32 -8.20
N PHE A 413 -23.60 20.80 -8.76
CA PHE A 413 -23.18 21.16 -10.11
C PHE A 413 -24.19 20.68 -11.16
N ASP A 414 -24.67 19.44 -11.04
CA ASP A 414 -25.64 18.86 -11.97
C ASP A 414 -26.95 19.67 -11.99
N ILE A 415 -27.45 20.12 -10.83
CA ILE A 415 -28.66 20.96 -10.77
C ILE A 415 -28.46 22.33 -11.41
N ARG A 416 -27.34 23.00 -11.15
CA ARG A 416 -27.06 24.31 -11.77
C ARG A 416 -27.11 24.20 -13.29
N LYS A 417 -26.53 23.14 -13.84
CA LYS A 417 -26.57 22.84 -15.27
C LYS A 417 -28.00 22.58 -15.77
N GLU A 418 -28.78 21.81 -15.04
CA GLU A 418 -30.17 21.50 -15.39
C GLU A 418 -31.05 22.76 -15.39
N LEU A 419 -30.95 23.61 -14.37
CA LEU A 419 -31.66 24.89 -14.31
C LEU A 419 -31.23 25.84 -15.43
N GLY A 420 -29.95 25.88 -15.78
CA GLY A 420 -29.46 26.64 -16.93
C GLY A 420 -30.05 26.17 -18.27
N SER A 421 -30.27 24.86 -18.42
CA SER A 421 -30.96 24.27 -19.57
C SER A 421 -32.44 24.65 -19.60
N ILE A 422 -33.14 24.54 -18.47
CA ILE A 422 -34.54 24.95 -18.31
C ILE A 422 -34.70 26.44 -18.66
N LEU A 423 -33.81 27.28 -18.15
CA LEU A 423 -33.80 28.71 -18.41
C LEU A 423 -33.59 29.02 -19.90
N SER A 424 -32.66 28.32 -20.55
CA SER A 424 -32.41 28.47 -22.00
C SER A 424 -33.63 28.07 -22.83
N SER A 425 -34.31 26.98 -22.44
CA SER A 425 -35.55 26.52 -23.07
C SER A 425 -36.69 27.53 -22.91
N LEU A 426 -36.93 28.04 -21.70
CA LEU A 426 -37.94 29.06 -21.42
C LEU A 426 -37.71 30.32 -22.27
N ASN A 427 -36.47 30.81 -22.33
CA ASN A 427 -36.12 31.97 -23.14
C ASN A 427 -36.33 31.75 -24.64
N SER A 428 -36.14 30.51 -25.13
CA SER A 428 -36.36 30.18 -26.54
C SER A 428 -37.84 30.24 -26.94
N ARG A 429 -38.76 29.98 -26.00
CA ARG A 429 -40.21 30.03 -26.22
C ARG A 429 -40.80 31.45 -26.19
N LEU A 430 -40.04 32.43 -25.68
CA LEU A 430 -40.41 33.85 -25.73
C LEU A 430 -40.00 34.54 -27.03
N LYS A 431 -39.06 33.96 -27.78
CA LYS A 431 -38.64 34.42 -29.10
C LYS A 431 -39.59 33.89 -30.16
#